data_AF-A0A060BSZ1-F1
#
_entry.id   AF-A0A060BSZ1-F1
#
_cell.length_a   1.000
_cell.length_b   1.000
_cell.length_c   1.000
_cell.angle_alpha   90.00
_cell.angle_beta   90.00
_cell.angle_gamma   90.00
#
_symmetry.space_group_name_H-M   'P 1'
#
loop_
_entity.id
_entity.type
_entity.pdbx_description
1 polymer ?
#
loop_
_entity_poly.entity_id
_entity_poly.type
_entity_poly.pdbx_seq_one_letter_code
_entity_poly.pdbx_strand_id
1 'polypeptide(L)' 'PGDVDTSAWYVLVNRNSGKALDVYNLSTANEADIVQWTRNDGSQQQWRFEESGNGYYQLKSRLSGKVLDV' A
#
# COMPACT_ATOMS: atom_id res chain seq x y z
N PRO A 1 -17.62 -9.60 -7.38
CA PRO A 1 -16.48 -8.93 -6.72
C PRO A 1 -16.89 -8.60 -5.29
N GLY A 2 -16.21 -9.18 -4.29
CA GLY A 2 -16.49 -8.85 -2.89
C GLY A 2 -15.98 -7.44 -2.59
N ASP A 3 -16.65 -6.74 -1.68
CA ASP A 3 -16.18 -5.46 -1.17
C ASP A 3 -14.79 -5.61 -0.55
N VAL A 4 -14.00 -4.54 -0.58
CA VAL A 4 -12.69 -4.52 0.08
C VAL A 4 -12.94 -4.54 1.60
N ASP A 5 -12.39 -5.53 2.31
CA ASP A 5 -12.35 -5.51 3.77
C ASP A 5 -11.37 -4.42 4.24
N THR A 6 -11.92 -3.31 4.74
CA THR A 6 -11.15 -2.14 5.21
C THR A 6 -10.47 -2.36 6.56
N SER A 7 -10.72 -3.49 7.22
CA SER A 7 -9.99 -3.91 8.42
C SER A 7 -8.71 -4.70 8.10
N ALA A 8 -8.57 -5.23 6.88
CA ALA A 8 -7.45 -6.07 6.47
C ALA A 8 -6.25 -5.26 5.93
N TRP A 9 -5.08 -5.89 6.02
CA TRP A 9 -3.84 -5.42 5.36
C TRP A 9 -3.60 -6.24 4.09
N TYR A 10 -3.34 -5.56 2.98
CA TYR A 10 -3.15 -6.14 1.67
C TYR A 10 -1.72 -5.95 1.17
N VAL A 11 -1.27 -6.89 0.33
CA VAL A 11 -0.10 -6.70 -0.54
C VAL A 11 -0.60 -6.52 -1.97
N LEU A 12 -0.31 -5.37 -2.56
CA LEU A 12 -0.73 -5.02 -3.92
C LEU A 12 0.31 -5.53 -4.92
N VAL A 13 0.00 -6.64 -5.58
CA VAL A 13 0.93 -7.28 -6.53
C VAL A 13 0.59 -6.87 -7.95
N ASN A 14 1.58 -6.31 -8.65
CA ASN A 14 1.46 -6.06 -10.08
C ASN A 14 1.44 -7.39 -10.84
N ARG A 15 0.38 -7.65 -11.61
CA ARG A 15 0.19 -8.91 -12.34
C ARG A 15 1.27 -9.19 -13.39
N ASN A 16 1.86 -8.16 -13.99
CA ASN A 16 2.87 -8.31 -15.05
C ASN A 16 4.24 -8.66 -14.48
N SER A 17 4.67 -7.98 -13.41
CA SER A 17 6.01 -8.18 -12.83
C SER A 17 6.05 -9.20 -11.68
N GLY A 18 4.90 -9.48 -11.05
CA GLY A 18 4.83 -10.26 -9.81
C GLY A 18 5.39 -9.52 -8.58
N LYS A 19 5.75 -8.24 -8.72
CA LYS A 19 6.30 -7.40 -7.64
C LYS A 19 5.20 -6.68 -6.87
N ALA A 20 5.46 -6.41 -5.59
CA ALA A 20 4.55 -5.70 -4.70
C ALA A 20 4.82 -4.18 -4.72
N LEU A 21 3.76 -3.39 -4.51
CA LEU A 21 3.87 -1.96 -4.17
C LEU A 21 4.62 -1.81 -2.84
N ASP A 22 5.71 -1.06 -2.84
CA ASP A 22 6.71 -1.01 -1.75
C ASP A 22 7.13 0.44 -1.46
N VAL A 23 7.27 0.79 -0.18
CA VAL A 23 7.90 2.05 0.24
C VAL A 23 9.42 1.87 0.26
N TYR A 24 10.11 2.57 -0.63
CA TYR A 24 11.54 2.40 -0.85
C TYR A 24 12.35 2.59 0.44
N ASN A 25 13.28 1.67 0.65
CA ASN A 25 14.25 1.69 1.74
C ASN A 25 13.63 1.85 3.15
N LEU A 26 12.41 1.33 3.36
CA LEU A 26 11.69 1.42 4.64
C LEU A 26 11.51 2.88 5.13
N SER A 27 11.46 3.85 4.21
CA SER A 27 11.38 5.26 4.59
C SER A 27 10.04 5.56 5.28
N THR A 28 10.11 6.28 6.41
CA THR A 28 8.94 6.83 7.10
C THR A 28 8.82 8.34 6.93
N ALA A 29 9.72 8.95 6.15
CA ALA A 29 9.70 10.37 5.83
C ALA A 29 8.51 10.72 4.93
N ASN A 30 8.21 12.02 4.83
CA ASN A 30 7.35 12.52 3.75
C ASN A 30 8.08 12.37 2.41
N GLU A 31 7.31 12.30 1.33
CA GLU A 31 7.85 12.18 -0.04
C GLU A 31 8.73 10.93 -0.23
N ALA A 32 8.49 9.89 0.57
CA ALA A 32 9.15 8.61 0.39
C ALA A 32 8.78 8.00 -0.97
N ASP A 33 9.81 7.59 -1.73
CA ASP A 33 9.60 6.97 -3.03
C ASP A 33 8.76 5.69 -2.93
N ILE A 34 7.81 5.57 -3.85
CA ILE A 34 6.98 4.38 -4.01
C ILE A 34 7.45 3.60 -5.23
N VAL A 35 7.84 2.36 -5.02
CA VAL A 35 8.43 1.49 -6.03
C VAL A 35 7.69 0.16 -6.13
N GLN A 36 8.06 -0.66 -7.10
CA GLN A 36 7.73 -2.08 -7.09
C GLN A 36 8.95 -2.89 -6.64
N TRP A 37 8.77 -3.82 -5.70
CA TRP A 37 9.85 -4.67 -5.23
C TRP A 37 9.45 -6.14 -5.13
N THR A 38 10.44 -7.03 -5.09
CA THR A 38 10.17 -8.46 -4.87
C THR A 38 9.38 -8.62 -3.57
N ARG A 39 8.27 -9.35 -3.63
CA ARG A 39 7.38 -9.55 -2.48
C ARG A 39 8.15 -10.23 -1.35
N ASN A 40 8.14 -9.60 -0.18
CA ASN A 40 8.73 -10.11 1.05
C ASN A 40 7.76 -10.00 2.26
N ASP A 41 6.52 -9.57 2.01
CA ASP A 41 5.47 -9.41 3.02
C ASP A 41 5.85 -8.49 4.20
N GLY A 42 6.90 -7.69 4.07
CA GLY A 42 7.29 -6.68 5.06
C GLY A 42 6.26 -5.53 5.16
N SER A 43 6.31 -4.78 6.26
CA SER A 43 5.33 -3.70 6.53
C SER A 43 5.32 -2.60 5.47
N GLN A 44 6.43 -2.39 4.77
CA GLN A 44 6.56 -1.45 3.66
C GLN A 44 5.80 -1.89 2.39
N GLN A 45 5.40 -3.15 2.32
CA GLN A 45 4.58 -3.72 1.23
C GLN A 45 3.11 -3.91 1.62
N GLN A 46 2.73 -3.49 2.82
CA GLN A 46 1.40 -3.71 3.36
C GLN A 46 0.60 -2.41 3.41
N TRP A 47 -0.60 -2.49 2.84
CA TRP A 47 -1.46 -1.35 2.59
C TRP A 47 -2.88 -1.63 3.06
N ARG A 48 -3.56 -0.63 3.62
CA ARG A 48 -4.97 -0.71 4.00
C ARG A 48 -5.77 0.31 3.23
N PHE A 49 -6.93 -0.10 2.77
CA PHE A 49 -7.92 0.80 2.17
C PHE A 49 -8.69 1.48 3.29
N GLU A 50 -8.56 2.80 3.39
CA GLU A 50 -9.33 3.64 4.31
C GLU A 50 -10.37 4.43 3.51
N GLU A 51 -11.65 4.34 3.88
CA GLU A 51 -12.72 5.04 3.18
C GLU A 51 -12.48 6.56 3.17
N SER A 52 -12.65 7.19 2.02
CA SER A 52 -12.64 8.66 1.86
C SER A 52 -14.01 9.22 1.46
N GLY A 53 -15.05 8.38 1.49
CA GLY A 53 -16.42 8.73 1.12
C GLY A 53 -16.72 8.49 -0.36
N ASN A 54 -18.01 8.44 -0.71
CA ASN A 54 -18.50 8.26 -2.09
C ASN A 54 -17.94 7.04 -2.83
N GLY A 55 -17.61 5.96 -2.10
CA GLY A 55 -17.03 4.74 -2.67
C GLY A 55 -15.54 4.82 -3.03
N TYR A 56 -14.85 5.89 -2.62
CA TYR A 56 -13.41 6.04 -2.78
C TYR A 56 -12.64 5.63 -1.53
N TYR A 57 -11.35 5.30 -1.74
CA TYR A 57 -10.43 4.90 -0.68
C TYR A 57 -9.12 5.67 -0.79
N GLN A 58 -8.52 5.97 0.36
CA GLN A 58 -7.11 6.25 0.50
C GLN A 58 -6.36 4.95 0.76
N LEU A 59 -5.10 4.89 0.32
CA LEU A 59 -4.24 3.75 0.53
C LEU A 59 -3.19 4.07 1.60
N LYS A 60 -3.38 3.53 2.80
CA LYS A 60 -2.51 3.79 3.95
C LYS A 60 -1.43 2.74 4.09
N SER A 61 -0.19 3.19 4.26
CA SER A 61 0.96 2.34 4.54
C SER A 61 0.93 1.80 5.97
N ARG A 62 1.14 0.49 6.15
CA ARG A 62 1.34 -0.12 7.48
C ARG A 62 2.64 0.35 8.13
N LEU A 63 3.67 0.63 7.32
CA LEU A 63 4.99 1.03 7.79
C LEU A 63 4.96 2.38 8.49
N SER A 64 4.34 3.39 7.88
CA SER A 64 4.43 4.78 8.33
C SER A 64 3.12 5.40 8.80
N GLY A 65 1.98 4.76 8.49
CA GLY A 65 0.65 5.32 8.70
C GLY A 65 0.29 6.47 7.74
N LYS A 66 1.18 6.84 6.80
CA LYS A 66 0.92 7.84 5.76
C LYS A 66 0.15 7.23 4.60
N VAL A 67 -0.50 8.09 3.82
CA VAL A 67 -1.26 7.70 2.62
C VAL A 67 -0.44 7.91 1.35
N LEU A 68 -0.69 7.06 0.34
CA LEU A 68 -0.14 7.22 -1.01
C LEU A 68 -0.66 8.53 -1.63
N ASP A 69 0.20 9.22 -2.38
CA ASP A 69 -0.10 10.53 -3.00
C ASP A 69 0.50 10.63 -4.42
N VAL A 70 0.09 11.66 -5.19
CA VAL A 70 0.51 11.93 -6.59
C VAL A 70 1.27 13.25 -6.71
#